data_AF-A0A0B4XQP5-F1
#
_entry.id   AF-A0A0B4XQP5-F1
#
_cell.length_a   1.000
_cell.length_b   1.000
_cell.length_c   1.000
_cell.angle_alpha   90.00
_cell.angle_beta   90.00
_cell.angle_gamma   90.00
#
_symmetry.space_group_name_H-M   'P 1'
#
loop_
_entity.id
_entity.type
_entity.pdbx_description
1 polymer ?
#
loop_
_entity_poly.entity_id
_entity_poly.type
_entity_poly.pdbx_seq_one_letter_code
_entity_poly.pdbx_strand_id
1 'polypeptide(L)'
;MQILLVLVALLGVAAVLYSHLRLRYHSDTVLQRRATRLILIGVGTAFGLVMSYLFSDIGPLAARHAGLPPVLVFVSAFGLTHVPAACILFLKRQQQR
;
A
#
# COMPACT_ATOMS: atom_id res chain seq x y z
N MET A 1 7.68 17.44 7.63
CA MET A 1 7.52 16.35 6.63
C MET A 1 7.19 15.00 7.25
N GLN A 2 7.85 14.58 8.34
CA GLN A 2 7.61 13.26 8.94
C GLN A 2 6.16 13.02 9.39
N ILE A 3 5.48 14.04 9.93
CA ILE A 3 4.06 13.95 10.33
C ILE A 3 3.14 13.58 9.16
N LEU A 4 3.34 14.19 7.99
CA LEU A 4 2.58 13.88 6.78
C LEU A 4 2.82 12.43 6.35
N LEU A 5 4.06 11.96 6.42
CA LEU A 5 4.45 10.62 6.02
C LEU A 5 3.86 9.55 6.97
N VAL A 6 3.79 9.85 8.27
CA VAL A 6 3.06 9.04 9.26
C VAL A 6 1.57 8.98 8.92
N LEU A 7 0.95 10.11 8.58
CA LEU A 7 -0.46 10.15 8.19
C LEU A 7 -0.71 9.30 6.93
N VAL A 8 0.16 9.41 5.92
CA VAL A 8 0.10 8.61 4.69
C VAL A 8 0.28 7.12 4.99
N ALA A 9 1.20 6.75 5.88
CA ALA A 9 1.37 5.38 6.32
C ALA A 9 0.11 4.84 7.01
N LEU A 10 -0.50 5.61 7.93
CA LEU A 10 -1.75 5.20 8.59
C LEU A 10 -2.90 5.02 7.58
N LEU A 11 -3.05 5.96 6.64
CA LEU A 11 -4.08 5.88 5.59
C LEU A 11 -3.82 4.69 4.65
N GLY A 12 -2.55 4.45 4.32
CA GLY A 12 -2.11 3.31 3.51
C GLY A 12 -2.39 1.97 4.20
N VAL A 13 -2.13 1.86 5.51
CA VAL A 13 -2.49 0.68 6.31
C VAL A 13 -3.99 0.46 6.30
N ALA A 14 -4.80 1.51 6.46
CA ALA A 14 -6.25 1.41 6.35
C ALA A 14 -6.69 0.92 4.96
N ALA A 15 -6.05 1.39 3.88
CA ALA A 15 -6.32 0.94 2.51
C ALA A 15 -5.95 -0.54 2.29
N VAL A 16 -4.83 -1.00 2.85
CA VAL A 16 -4.41 -2.41 2.86
C VAL A 16 -5.47 -3.26 3.56
N LEU A 17 -5.87 -2.90 4.78
CA LEU A 17 -6.90 -3.64 5.51
C LEU A 17 -8.22 -3.66 4.74
N TYR A 18 -8.66 -2.50 4.25
CA TYR A 18 -9.92 -2.39 3.52
C TYR A 18 -9.93 -3.27 2.27
N SER A 19 -8.87 -3.20 1.45
CA SER A 19 -8.77 -3.99 0.24
C SER A 19 -8.80 -5.49 0.54
N HIS A 20 -8.00 -5.98 1.49
CA HIS A 20 -7.96 -7.42 1.82
C HIS A 20 -9.23 -7.95 2.46
N LEU A 21 -9.91 -7.15 3.29
CA LEU A 21 -11.20 -7.51 3.88
C LEU A 21 -12.31 -7.53 2.81
N ARG A 22 -12.35 -6.49 1.97
CA ARG A 22 -13.41 -6.31 0.96
C ARG A 22 -13.30 -7.27 -0.21
N LEU A 23 -12.10 -7.78 -0.49
CA LEU A 23 -11.86 -8.80 -1.50
C LEU A 23 -12.69 -10.07 -1.30
N ARG A 24 -13.09 -10.40 -0.07
CA ARG A 24 -13.97 -11.56 0.19
C ARG A 24 -15.35 -11.43 -0.44
N TYR A 25 -15.83 -10.21 -0.64
CA TYR A 25 -17.21 -9.94 -1.06
C TYR A 25 -17.35 -9.70 -2.57
N HIS A 26 -16.24 -9.57 -3.30
CA HIS A 26 -16.25 -9.20 -4.73
C HIS A 26 -15.48 -10.20 -5.62
N SER A 27 -15.03 -11.33 -5.06
CA SER A 27 -14.37 -12.39 -5.83
C SER A 27 -15.27 -13.61 -5.86
N ASP A 28 -15.63 -14.05 -7.06
CA ASP A 28 -16.56 -15.18 -7.26
C ASP A 28 -15.93 -16.52 -6.87
N THR A 29 -14.59 -16.61 -6.91
CA THR A 29 -13.85 -17.84 -6.58
C THR A 29 -12.75 -17.64 -5.54
N VAL A 30 -12.50 -18.68 -4.76
CA VAL A 30 -11.42 -18.72 -3.75
C VAL A 30 -10.04 -18.55 -4.41
N LEU A 31 -9.87 -19.11 -5.62
CA LEU A 31 -8.62 -19.00 -6.38
C LEU A 31 -8.34 -17.55 -6.78
N GLN A 32 -9.33 -16.85 -7.35
CA GLN A 32 -9.18 -15.45 -7.74
C GLN A 32 -8.87 -14.57 -6.52
N ARG A 33 -9.56 -14.79 -5.39
CA ARG A 33 -9.28 -14.07 -4.14
C ARG A 33 -7.84 -14.26 -3.66
N ARG A 34 -7.32 -15.50 -3.71
CA ARG A 34 -5.94 -15.80 -3.29
C ARG A 34 -4.93 -15.18 -4.26
N ALA A 35 -5.14 -15.32 -5.56
CA ALA A 35 -4.29 -14.75 -6.59
C ALA A 35 -4.21 -13.22 -6.45
N THR A 36 -5.34 -12.53 -6.35
CA THR A 36 -5.37 -11.07 -6.18
C THR A 36 -4.67 -10.63 -4.89
N ARG A 37 -4.85 -11.34 -3.77
CA ARG A 37 -4.12 -11.04 -2.51
C ARG A 37 -2.61 -11.17 -2.69
N LEU A 38 -2.14 -12.23 -3.34
CA LEU A 38 -0.71 -12.45 -3.57
C LEU A 38 -0.13 -11.38 -4.49
N ILE A 39 -0.85 -10.98 -5.54
CA ILE A 39 -0.42 -9.91 -6.45
C ILE A 39 -0.32 -8.58 -5.69
N LEU A 40 -1.35 -8.21 -4.91
CA LEU A 40 -1.33 -6.96 -4.13
C LEU A 40 -0.17 -6.92 -3.12
N ILE A 41 0.03 -8.01 -2.38
CA ILE A 41 1.14 -8.12 -1.42
C ILE A 41 2.48 -8.07 -2.16
N GLY A 42 2.63 -8.81 -3.26
CA GLY A 42 3.86 -8.88 -4.04
C GLY A 42 4.25 -7.53 -4.63
N VAL A 43 3.32 -6.88 -5.33
CA VAL A 43 3.54 -5.55 -5.92
C VAL A 43 3.80 -4.51 -4.85
N GLY A 44 3.00 -4.50 -3.77
CA GLY A 44 3.19 -3.58 -2.67
C GLY A 44 4.55 -3.76 -1.99
N THR A 45 4.98 -5.00 -1.77
CA THR A 45 6.27 -5.31 -1.14
C THR A 45 7.42 -4.89 -2.04
N ALA A 46 7.38 -5.25 -3.33
CA ALA A 46 8.40 -4.87 -4.29
C ALA A 46 8.55 -3.34 -4.38
N PHE A 47 7.42 -2.64 -4.50
CA PHE A 47 7.41 -1.17 -4.57
C PHE A 47 7.90 -0.53 -3.27
N GLY A 48 7.44 -1.03 -2.12
CA GLY A 48 7.88 -0.57 -0.80
C GLY A 48 9.38 -0.74 -0.59
N LEU A 49 9.95 -1.88 -0.99
CA LEU A 49 11.38 -2.14 -0.89
C LEU A 49 12.19 -1.20 -1.79
N VAL A 50 11.77 -1.02 -3.05
CA VAL A 50 12.42 -0.09 -3.98
C VAL A 50 12.40 1.33 -3.43
N MET A 51 11.25 1.79 -2.93
CA MET A 51 11.13 3.13 -2.36
C MET A 51 11.94 3.30 -1.07
N SER A 52 11.95 2.29 -0.20
CA SER A 52 12.80 2.28 0.99
C SER A 52 14.28 2.34 0.62
N TYR A 53 14.73 1.58 -0.38
CA TYR A 53 16.11 1.62 -0.83
C TYR A 53 16.48 2.99 -1.42
N LEU A 54 15.58 3.58 -2.20
CA LEU A 54 15.82 4.86 -2.87
C LEU A 54 15.82 6.05 -1.91
N PHE A 55 14.84 6.13 -1.01
CA PHE A 55 14.52 7.34 -0.24
C PHE A 55 14.79 7.26 1.28
N SER A 56 15.25 6.12 1.80
CA SER A 56 15.71 6.04 3.19
C SER A 56 17.00 6.83 3.40
N ASP A 57 17.35 7.05 4.66
CA ASP A 57 18.60 7.66 5.13
C ASP A 57 19.89 7.04 4.56
N ILE A 58 19.87 5.77 4.16
CA ILE A 58 20.98 5.06 3.53
C ILE A 58 20.90 5.00 1.99
N GLY A 59 19.86 5.61 1.39
CA GLY A 59 19.55 5.50 -0.03
C GLY A 59 20.30 6.48 -0.94
N PRO A 60 20.40 6.20 -2.25
CA PRO A 60 21.07 7.07 -3.22
C PRO A 60 20.37 8.43 -3.41
N LEU A 61 19.08 8.56 -3.06
CA LEU A 61 18.34 9.83 -3.11
C LEU A 61 18.23 10.50 -1.73
N ALA A 62 18.83 9.92 -0.69
CA ALA A 62 18.82 10.43 0.69
C ALA A 62 19.49 11.80 0.82
N ALA A 63 20.50 12.08 -0.02
CA ALA A 63 21.33 13.28 0.05
C ALA A 63 20.55 14.61 -0.08
N ARG A 64 19.27 14.58 -0.49
CA ARG A 64 18.42 15.78 -0.61
C ARG A 64 17.47 16.00 0.56
N HIS A 65 17.24 15.02 1.45
CA HIS A 65 16.22 15.12 2.51
C HIS A 65 16.75 14.64 3.87
N ALA A 66 16.26 15.23 4.96
CA ALA A 66 16.53 14.73 6.31
C ALA A 66 16.15 13.25 6.38
N GLY A 67 17.12 12.39 6.75
CA GLY A 67 17.01 10.94 6.65
C GLY A 67 15.66 10.42 7.12
N LEU A 68 14.91 9.81 6.20
CA LEU A 68 13.63 9.21 6.52
C LEU A 68 13.87 7.77 7.00
N PRO A 69 13.23 7.35 8.10
CA PRO A 69 13.39 6.00 8.58
C PRO A 69 12.90 5.00 7.53
N PRO A 70 13.69 3.96 7.18
CA PRO A 70 13.41 3.06 6.07
C PRO A 70 12.07 2.34 6.23
N VAL A 71 11.73 1.94 7.47
CA VAL A 71 10.45 1.31 7.79
C VAL A 71 9.26 2.22 7.46
N LEU A 72 9.38 3.53 7.70
CA LEU A 72 8.28 4.47 7.47
C LEU A 72 8.09 4.73 5.96
N VAL A 73 9.18 4.82 5.21
CA VAL A 73 9.15 4.89 3.75
C VAL A 73 8.55 3.62 3.16
N PHE A 74 8.95 2.45 3.67
CA PHE A 74 8.39 1.17 3.24
C PHE A 74 6.87 1.12 3.49
N VAL A 75 6.42 1.37 4.71
CA VAL A 75 4.99 1.27 5.08
C VAL A 75 4.13 2.27 4.31
N SER A 76 4.60 3.50 4.13
CA SER A 76 3.88 4.51 3.34
C SER A 76 3.79 4.12 1.86
N ALA A 77 4.90 3.71 1.23
CA ALA A 77 4.92 3.28 -0.17
C ALA A 77 4.10 2.00 -0.38
N PHE A 78 4.24 1.01 0.49
CA PHE A 78 3.46 -0.22 0.49
C PHE A 78 1.95 0.06 0.62
N GLY A 79 1.57 0.93 1.55
CA GLY A 79 0.17 1.29 1.74
C GLY A 79 -0.42 2.06 0.54
N LEU A 80 0.36 2.96 -0.06
CA LEU A 80 -0.04 3.75 -1.23
C LEU A 80 -0.39 2.87 -2.44
N THR A 81 0.32 1.76 -2.68
CA THR A 81 -0.01 0.87 -3.80
C THR A 81 -1.38 0.19 -3.65
N HIS A 82 -1.92 0.12 -2.44
CA HIS A 82 -3.23 -0.47 -2.16
C HIS A 82 -4.37 0.54 -2.30
N VAL A 83 -4.08 1.85 -2.39
CA VAL A 83 -5.10 2.90 -2.50
C VAL A 83 -5.97 2.75 -3.75
N PRO A 84 -5.44 2.54 -4.96
CA PRO A 84 -6.27 2.33 -6.15
C PRO A 84 -7.21 1.13 -6.01
N ALA A 85 -6.71 0.02 -5.47
CA ALA A 85 -7.51 -1.18 -5.24
C ALA A 85 -8.62 -0.94 -4.20
N ALA A 86 -8.32 -0.21 -3.12
CA ALA A 86 -9.30 0.19 -2.13
C ALA A 86 -10.39 1.09 -2.75
N CYS A 87 -10.01 2.06 -3.58
CA CYS A 87 -10.95 2.94 -4.31
C CYS A 87 -11.86 2.13 -5.25
N ILE A 88 -11.31 1.21 -6.06
CA ILE A 88 -12.10 0.37 -6.97
C ILE A 88 -13.11 -0.48 -6.18
N LEU A 89 -12.68 -1.11 -5.09
CA LEU A 89 -13.55 -1.92 -4.24
C LEU A 89 -14.61 -1.08 -3.50
N PHE A 90 -14.32 0.18 -3.20
CA PHE A 90 -15.28 1.12 -2.64
C PHE A 90 -16.34 1.53 -3.68
N LEU A 91 -15.93 1.88 -4.90
CA LEU A 91 -16.85 2.22 -5.98
C LEU A 91 -17.77 1.04 -6.33
N LYS A 92 -17.21 -0.18 -6.44
CA LYS A 92 -18.03 -1.39 -6.67
C LYS A 92 -19.06 -1.62 -5.56
N ARG A 93 -18.68 -1.37 -4.30
CA ARG A 93 -19.62 -1.44 -3.17
C ARG A 93 -20.79 -0.46 -3.33
N GLN A 94 -20.53 0.75 -3.81
CA GLN A 94 -21.57 1.77 -4.01
C GLN A 94 -22.51 1.39 -5.15
N GLN A 95 -22.01 0.77 -6.21
CA GLN A 95 -22.83 0.31 -7.34
C GLN A 95 -23.71 -0.91 -7.03
N GLN A 96 -23.32 -1.74 -6.06
CA GLN A 96 -24.09 -2.91 -5.63
C GLN A 96 -25.10 -2.63 -4.49
N ARG A 97 -25.21 -1.37 -4.05
CA ARG A 97 -26.22 -0.91 -3.09
C ARG A 97 -27.34 -0.18 -3.81
#